data_AF-A0A0Q5GH79-F1
#
_entry.id   AF-A0A0Q5GH79-F1
#
_cell.length_a   1.000
_cell.length_b   1.000
_cell.length_c   1.000
_cell.angle_alpha   90.00
_cell.angle_beta   90.00
_cell.angle_gamma   90.00
#
_symmetry.space_group_name_H-M   'P 1'
#
loop_
_entity.id
_entity.type
_entity.pdbx_description
1 polymer ?
#
loop_
_entity_poly.entity_id
_entity_poly.type
_entity_poly.pdbx_seq_one_letter_code
_entity_poly.pdbx_strand_id
1 'polypeptide(L)'
;MTDWNIVWRLGLASLSGLALGLDRELRGISAGVRTHALVALSSALITISALELQASLSARGESGLDPLRVIQGLAQAVGFVAAGAIFVSRGSVHNLTSAANIWLAAALGIASGAGQFRLVAIGLAFGTVILTVVRMSERFLPRRDRRKGGAGDETRGPDRG
;
A
#
# COMPACT_ATOMS: atom_id res chain seq x y z
N MET A 1 9.91 -22.85 14.74
CA MET A 1 10.58 -22.37 13.49
C MET A 1 11.99 -21.93 13.82
N THR A 2 12.96 -22.00 12.90
CA THR A 2 14.32 -21.48 13.18
C THR A 2 14.33 -19.96 13.11
N ASP A 3 15.04 -19.28 14.02
CA ASP A 3 15.14 -17.81 14.08
C ASP A 3 15.59 -17.20 12.74
N TRP A 4 16.47 -17.91 12.03
CA TRP A 4 16.93 -17.53 10.69
C TRP A 4 15.78 -17.38 9.68
N ASN A 5 14.77 -18.23 9.75
CA ASN A 5 13.60 -18.15 8.86
C ASN A 5 12.76 -16.90 9.13
N ILE A 6 12.67 -16.48 10.41
CA ILE A 6 11.95 -15.27 10.83
C ILE A 6 12.66 -14.04 10.25
N VAL A 7 13.98 -13.95 10.43
CA VAL A 7 14.79 -12.83 9.90
C VAL A 7 14.62 -12.72 8.38
N TRP A 8 14.65 -13.84 7.64
CA TRP A 8 14.44 -13.82 6.19
C TRP A 8 13.04 -13.36 5.78
N ARG A 9 11.98 -13.80 6.48
CA ARG A 9 10.60 -13.42 6.14
C ARG A 9 10.33 -11.95 6.44
N LEU A 10 10.80 -11.45 7.57
CA LEU A 10 10.70 -10.04 7.95
C LEU A 10 11.56 -9.16 7.04
N GLY A 11 12.77 -9.63 6.70
CA GLY A 11 13.66 -8.97 5.74
C GLY A 11 13.02 -8.87 4.36
N LEU A 12 12.48 -9.98 3.83
CA LEU A 12 11.80 -9.98 2.53
C LEU A 12 10.56 -9.06 2.54
N ALA A 13 9.76 -9.08 3.60
CA ALA A 13 8.62 -8.18 3.75
C ALA A 13 9.05 -6.71 3.70
N SER A 14 10.10 -6.36 4.46
CA SER A 14 10.65 -5.01 4.53
C SER A 14 11.18 -4.57 3.16
N LEU A 15 11.96 -5.42 2.49
CA LEU A 15 12.50 -5.14 1.16
C LEU A 15 11.40 -4.96 0.11
N SER A 16 10.34 -5.78 0.18
CA SER A 16 9.18 -5.67 -0.72
C SER A 16 8.44 -4.35 -0.50
N GLY A 17 8.21 -3.96 0.75
CA GLY A 17 7.61 -2.67 1.11
C GLY A 17 8.49 -1.49 0.68
N LEU A 18 9.81 -1.58 0.87
CA LEU A 18 10.75 -0.58 0.40
C LEU A 18 10.69 -0.44 -1.13
N ALA A 19 10.73 -1.54 -1.87
CA ALA A 19 10.65 -1.54 -3.33
C ALA A 19 9.38 -0.84 -3.86
N LEU A 20 8.22 -1.14 -3.27
CA LEU A 20 6.95 -0.48 -3.64
C LEU A 20 6.92 1.00 -3.28
N GLY A 21 7.53 1.37 -2.15
CA GLY A 21 7.54 2.74 -1.65
C GLY A 21 8.55 3.65 -2.33
N LEU A 22 9.63 3.11 -2.90
CA LEU A 22 10.68 3.88 -3.59
C LEU A 22 10.12 4.70 -4.75
N ASP A 23 9.33 4.07 -5.62
CA ASP A 23 8.69 4.74 -6.75
C ASP A 23 7.72 5.84 -6.25
N ARG A 24 7.12 5.70 -5.06
CA ARG A 24 6.24 6.73 -4.46
C ARG A 24 7.02 7.92 -3.89
N GLU A 25 8.11 7.68 -3.15
CA GLU A 25 8.92 8.76 -2.57
C GLU A 25 9.59 9.60 -3.66
N LEU A 26 10.08 8.96 -4.73
CA LEU A 26 10.61 9.67 -5.91
C LEU A 26 9.58 10.58 -6.60
N ARG A 27 8.28 10.38 -6.35
CA ARG A 27 7.18 11.19 -6.88
C ARG A 27 6.71 12.29 -5.93
N GLY A 28 7.32 12.45 -4.75
CA GLY A 28 6.93 13.45 -3.75
C GLY A 28 5.54 13.21 -3.15
N ILE A 29 5.04 11.97 -3.21
CA ILE A 29 3.72 11.58 -2.66
C ILE A 29 3.86 11.35 -1.14
N SER A 30 2.86 11.78 -0.37
CA SER A 30 2.87 11.78 1.10
C SER A 30 3.10 10.41 1.75
N ALA A 31 2.61 9.31 1.14
CA ALA A 31 2.88 7.95 1.57
C ALA A 31 4.13 7.39 0.88
N GLY A 32 5.30 7.61 1.49
CA GLY A 32 6.61 7.24 0.96
C GLY A 32 7.10 5.83 1.36
N VAL A 33 8.41 5.65 1.29
CA VAL A 33 9.10 4.36 1.50
C VAL A 33 8.94 3.83 2.92
N ARG A 34 9.04 4.73 3.92
CA ARG A 34 8.87 4.39 5.33
C ARG A 34 7.50 3.78 5.61
N THR A 35 6.44 4.36 5.07
CA THR A 35 5.07 3.87 5.28
C THR A 35 4.89 2.46 4.72
N HIS A 36 5.33 2.22 3.48
CA HIS A 36 5.15 0.92 2.83
C HIS A 36 5.99 -0.17 3.51
N ALA A 37 7.24 0.15 3.90
CA ALA A 37 8.10 -0.78 4.62
C ALA A 37 7.51 -1.16 5.98
N LEU A 38 7.03 -0.19 6.76
CA LEU A 38 6.42 -0.45 8.07
C LEU A 38 5.13 -1.26 7.97
N VAL A 39 4.28 -0.99 6.97
CA VAL A 39 3.05 -1.74 6.73
C VAL A 39 3.34 -3.19 6.32
N ALA A 40 4.32 -3.42 5.43
CA ALA A 40 4.72 -4.75 5.03
C ALA A 40 5.35 -5.53 6.20
N LEU A 41 6.26 -4.88 6.94
CA LEU A 41 6.92 -5.47 8.12
C LEU A 41 5.91 -5.84 9.21
N SER A 42 5.01 -4.94 9.57
CA SER A 42 4.02 -5.19 10.63
C SER A 42 3.06 -6.32 10.24
N SER A 43 2.61 -6.35 8.99
CA SER A 43 1.76 -7.43 8.47
C SER A 43 2.48 -8.78 8.51
N ALA A 44 3.77 -8.81 8.17
CA ALA A 44 4.58 -10.02 8.26
C ALA A 44 4.76 -10.48 9.71
N LEU A 45 5.07 -9.55 10.62
CA LEU A 45 5.25 -9.82 12.05
C LEU A 45 3.97 -10.40 12.67
N ILE A 46 2.81 -9.80 12.40
CA ILE A 46 1.53 -10.28 12.89
C ILE A 46 1.22 -11.68 12.34
N THR A 47 1.48 -11.91 11.05
CA THR A 47 1.24 -13.23 10.42
C THR A 47 2.15 -14.31 11.02
N ILE A 48 3.44 -14.02 11.24
CA ILE A 48 4.38 -14.95 11.88
C ILE A 48 3.93 -15.24 13.32
N SER A 49 3.56 -14.21 14.09
CA SER A 49 3.07 -14.36 15.46
C SER A 49 1.84 -15.28 15.53
N ALA A 50 0.88 -15.12 14.61
CA ALA A 50 -0.29 -15.97 14.53
C ALA A 50 0.05 -17.44 14.23
N LEU A 51 1.01 -17.68 13.33
CA LEU A 51 1.45 -19.03 12.98
C LEU A 51 2.21 -19.71 14.14
N GLU A 52 3.07 -18.98 14.84
CA GLU A 52 3.80 -19.50 16.01
C GLU A 52 2.85 -19.80 17.18
N LEU A 53 1.86 -18.94 17.43
CA LEU A 53 0.85 -19.17 18.45
C LEU A 53 0.01 -20.42 18.12
N GLN A 54 -0.43 -20.55 16.87
CA GLN A 54 -1.17 -21.72 16.40
C GLN A 54 -0.36 -23.02 16.56
N ALA A 55 0.92 -23.00 16.17
CA ALA A 55 1.80 -24.15 16.33
C ALA A 55 1.99 -24.52 17.81
N SER A 56 2.15 -23.53 18.68
CA SER A 56 2.32 -23.73 20.13
C SER A 56 1.08 -24.32 20.80
N LEU A 57 -0.12 -23.87 20.43
CA LEU A 57 -1.38 -24.40 20.95
C LEU A 57 -1.66 -25.81 20.44
N SER A 58 -1.41 -26.04 19.14
CA SER A 58 -1.54 -27.37 18.54
C SER A 58 -0.64 -28.39 19.23
N ALA A 59 0.59 -28.00 19.60
CA ALA A 59 1.51 -28.86 20.36
C ALA A 59 1.02 -29.20 21.78
N ARG A 60 0.14 -28.38 22.37
CA ARG A 60 -0.51 -28.61 23.67
C ARG A 60 -1.81 -29.42 23.56
N GLY A 61 -2.19 -29.85 22.35
CA GLY A 61 -3.47 -30.51 22.10
C GLY A 61 -4.67 -29.56 22.04
N GLU A 62 -4.44 -28.25 22.08
CA GLU A 62 -5.49 -27.24 21.94
C GLU A 62 -5.69 -26.92 20.45
N SER A 63 -6.73 -27.50 19.86
CA SER A 63 -7.16 -27.20 18.49
C SER A 63 -8.21 -26.09 18.52
N GLY A 64 -7.96 -24.96 17.85
CA GLY A 64 -8.99 -23.92 17.72
C GLY A 64 -8.58 -22.58 17.13
N LEU A 65 -7.28 -22.26 17.07
CA LEU A 65 -6.85 -21.05 16.39
C LEU A 65 -6.83 -21.28 14.87
N ASP A 66 -7.36 -20.34 14.12
CA ASP A 66 -7.31 -20.37 12.65
C ASP A 66 -6.53 -19.14 12.18
N PRO A 67 -5.30 -19.31 11.66
CA PRO A 67 -4.50 -18.20 11.14
C PRO A 67 -5.21 -17.36 10.08
N LEU A 68 -6.20 -17.93 9.36
CA LEU A 68 -7.00 -17.19 8.38
C LEU A 68 -7.81 -16.06 9.02
N ARG A 69 -8.22 -16.19 10.28
CA ARG A 69 -8.90 -15.12 11.02
C ARG A 69 -8.01 -13.90 11.24
N VAL A 70 -6.70 -14.13 11.44
CA VAL A 70 -5.74 -13.03 11.53
C VAL A 70 -5.58 -12.34 10.18
N ILE A 71 -5.56 -13.10 9.08
CA ILE A 71 -5.53 -12.53 7.73
C ILE A 71 -6.79 -11.70 7.45
N GLN A 72 -7.96 -12.19 7.84
CA GLN A 72 -9.23 -11.44 7.75
C GLN A 72 -9.17 -10.14 8.56
N GLY A 73 -8.67 -10.20 9.80
CA GLY A 73 -8.48 -9.02 10.65
C GLY A 73 -7.50 -8.00 10.07
N LEU A 74 -6.39 -8.48 9.49
CA LEU A 74 -5.43 -7.62 8.78
C LEU A 74 -6.07 -6.97 7.55
N ALA A 75 -6.82 -7.72 6.74
CA ALA A 75 -7.51 -7.17 5.57
C ALA A 75 -8.51 -6.06 5.97
N GLN A 76 -9.26 -6.26 7.05
CA GLN A 76 -10.16 -5.25 7.60
C GLN A 76 -9.40 -4.01 8.09
N ALA A 77 -8.33 -4.19 8.88
CA ALA A 77 -7.53 -3.09 9.41
C ALA A 77 -6.89 -2.24 8.30
N VAL A 78 -6.31 -2.90 7.29
CA VAL A 78 -5.70 -2.24 6.13
C VAL A 78 -6.77 -1.49 5.32
N GLY A 79 -7.98 -2.05 5.21
CA GLY A 79 -9.10 -1.36 4.57
C GLY A 79 -9.54 -0.08 5.28
N PHE A 80 -9.53 -0.05 6.62
CA PHE A 80 -9.76 1.18 7.36
C PHE A 80 -8.68 2.24 7.11
N VAL A 81 -7.40 1.83 7.05
CA VAL A 81 -6.30 2.76 6.73
C VAL A 81 -6.43 3.31 5.31
N ALA A 82 -6.74 2.44 4.34
CA ALA A 82 -6.96 2.82 2.95
C ALA A 82 -8.14 3.80 2.81
N ALA A 83 -9.27 3.50 3.45
CA ALA A 83 -10.44 4.39 3.47
C ALA A 83 -10.13 5.74 4.12
N GLY A 84 -9.40 5.75 5.24
CA GLY A 84 -8.95 6.97 5.90
C GLY A 84 -8.05 7.83 5.00
N ALA A 85 -7.10 7.21 4.30
CA ALA A 85 -6.24 7.89 3.35
C ALA A 85 -7.03 8.52 2.19
N ILE A 86 -8.06 7.82 1.68
CA ILE A 86 -8.96 8.34 0.64
C ILE A 86 -9.78 9.52 1.19
N PHE A 87 -10.36 9.39 2.39
CA PHE A 87 -11.23 10.42 2.96
C PHE A 87 -10.49 11.73 3.25
N VAL A 88 -9.30 11.64 3.86
CA VAL A 88 -8.43 12.80 4.14
C VAL A 88 -8.04 13.54 2.85
N SER A 89 -8.06 12.85 1.70
CA SER A 89 -7.55 13.36 0.43
C SER A 89 -8.53 14.17 -0.42
N ARG A 90 -9.80 14.33 0.01
CA ARG A 90 -10.85 15.09 -0.70
C ARG A 90 -11.00 14.74 -2.21
N GLY A 91 -10.78 13.48 -2.61
CA GLY A 91 -11.06 13.01 -3.97
C GLY A 91 -9.92 13.15 -4.99
N SER A 92 -8.67 13.38 -4.56
CA SER A 92 -7.53 13.37 -5.47
C SER A 92 -7.16 11.94 -5.92
N VAL A 93 -7.10 11.72 -7.23
CA VAL A 93 -6.82 10.41 -7.87
C VAL A 93 -5.47 9.81 -7.43
N HIS A 94 -4.50 10.68 -7.13
CA HIS A 94 -3.19 10.27 -6.61
C HIS A 94 -3.30 9.53 -5.27
N ASN A 95 -4.28 9.91 -4.44
CA ASN A 95 -4.46 9.33 -3.11
C ASN A 95 -5.23 8.01 -3.13
N LEU A 96 -6.10 7.78 -4.13
CA LEU A 96 -6.70 6.48 -4.37
C LEU A 96 -5.64 5.42 -4.71
N THR A 97 -4.71 5.79 -5.60
CA THR A 97 -3.58 4.90 -5.95
C THR A 97 -2.66 4.68 -4.75
N SER A 98 -2.41 5.69 -3.92
CA SER A 98 -1.65 5.53 -2.67
C SER A 98 -2.29 4.55 -1.70
N ALA A 99 -3.62 4.59 -1.55
CA ALA A 99 -4.35 3.64 -0.72
C ALA A 99 -4.23 2.20 -1.23
N ALA A 100 -4.36 1.98 -2.55
CA ALA A 100 -4.14 0.67 -3.17
C ALA A 100 -2.69 0.17 -2.97
N ASN A 101 -1.73 1.09 -2.96
CA ASN A 101 -0.33 0.78 -2.77
C ASN A 101 0.01 0.32 -1.35
N ILE A 102 -0.59 0.97 -0.35
CA ILE A 102 -0.52 0.56 1.05
C ILE A 102 -1.14 -0.84 1.22
N TRP A 103 -2.27 -1.09 0.55
CA TRP A 103 -2.91 -2.40 0.55
C TRP A 103 -1.99 -3.49 -0.01
N LEU A 104 -1.36 -3.23 -1.16
CA LEU A 104 -0.43 -4.17 -1.77
C LEU A 104 0.77 -4.44 -0.86
N ALA A 105 1.33 -3.42 -0.21
CA ALA A 105 2.42 -3.59 0.74
C ALA A 105 2.03 -4.51 1.91
N ALA A 106 0.82 -4.33 2.46
CA ALA A 106 0.30 -5.21 3.50
C ALA A 106 0.16 -6.66 3.01
N ALA A 107 -0.41 -6.87 1.82
CA ALA A 107 -0.58 -8.20 1.23
C ALA A 107 0.77 -8.92 1.01
N LEU A 108 1.79 -8.21 0.52
CA LEU A 108 3.15 -8.76 0.39
C LEU A 108 3.77 -9.08 1.76
N GLY A 109 3.49 -8.25 2.76
CA GLY A 109 3.85 -8.50 4.15
C GLY A 109 3.23 -9.78 4.69
N ILE A 110 1.92 -9.97 4.51
CA ILE A 110 1.20 -11.21 4.89
C ILE A 110 1.81 -12.42 4.20
N ALA A 111 1.98 -12.37 2.88
CA ALA A 111 2.54 -13.48 2.10
C ALA A 111 3.98 -13.82 2.53
N SER A 112 4.82 -12.81 2.79
CA SER A 112 6.18 -12.99 3.32
C SER A 112 6.13 -13.60 4.72
N GLY A 113 5.28 -13.04 5.58
CA GLY A 113 4.97 -13.51 6.92
C GLY A 113 4.29 -14.87 6.96
N ALA A 114 3.82 -15.42 5.83
CA ALA A 114 3.32 -16.79 5.68
C ALA A 114 4.35 -17.74 5.02
N GLY A 115 5.52 -17.24 4.63
CA GLY A 115 6.56 -18.02 3.96
C GLY A 115 6.28 -18.30 2.47
N GLN A 116 5.35 -17.57 1.88
CA GLN A 116 4.90 -17.78 0.49
C GLN A 116 5.79 -17.01 -0.51
N PHE A 117 7.08 -17.33 -0.56
CA PHE A 117 8.08 -16.57 -1.31
C PHE A 117 7.78 -16.42 -2.81
N ARG A 118 7.23 -17.47 -3.44
CA ARG A 118 6.80 -17.41 -4.85
C ARG A 118 5.68 -16.40 -5.06
N LEU A 119 4.71 -16.36 -4.15
CA LEU A 119 3.59 -15.41 -4.21
C LEU A 119 4.07 -13.98 -4.02
N VAL A 120 5.03 -13.76 -3.11
CA VAL A 120 5.67 -12.45 -2.90
C VAL A 120 6.37 -11.98 -4.17
N ALA A 121 7.19 -12.82 -4.80
CA ALA A 121 7.93 -12.47 -6.01
C ALA A 121 6.98 -12.11 -7.18
N ILE A 122 5.97 -12.95 -7.42
CA ILE A 122 4.98 -12.72 -8.48
C ILE A 122 4.16 -11.46 -8.17
N GLY A 123 3.64 -11.33 -6.95
CA GLY A 123 2.83 -10.18 -6.54
C GLY A 123 3.60 -8.86 -6.62
N LEU A 124 4.87 -8.84 -6.19
CA LEU A 124 5.74 -7.67 -6.30
C LEU A 124 6.03 -7.30 -7.76
N ALA A 125 6.27 -8.29 -8.63
CA ALA A 125 6.49 -8.07 -10.05
C ALA A 125 5.24 -7.46 -10.71
N PHE A 126 4.07 -8.08 -10.54
CA PHE A 126 2.81 -7.54 -11.10
C PHE A 126 2.48 -6.16 -10.53
N GLY A 127 2.63 -5.98 -9.21
CA GLY A 127 2.41 -4.69 -8.55
C GLY A 127 3.27 -3.58 -9.14
N THR A 128 4.58 -3.83 -9.26
CA THR A 128 5.53 -2.88 -9.85
C THR A 128 5.19 -2.59 -11.32
N VAL A 129 4.83 -3.62 -12.10
CA VAL A 129 4.42 -3.45 -13.51
C VAL A 129 3.20 -2.55 -13.63
N ILE A 130 2.14 -2.82 -12.85
CA ILE A 130 0.91 -2.01 -12.88
C ILE A 130 1.22 -0.55 -12.56
N LEU A 131 2.03 -0.30 -11.52
CA LEU A 131 2.42 1.06 -11.13
C LEU A 131 3.28 1.76 -12.19
N THR A 132 4.14 1.00 -12.88
CA THR A 132 5.03 1.53 -13.93
C THR A 132 4.27 1.80 -15.24
N VAL A 133 3.34 0.93 -15.62
CA VAL A 133 2.53 1.09 -16.84
C VAL A 133 1.59 2.29 -16.72
N VAL A 134 0.94 2.47 -15.56
CA VAL A 134 0.13 3.67 -15.30
C VAL A 134 0.98 4.93 -15.45
N ARG A 135 2.20 4.94 -14.89
CA ARG A 135 3.17 6.04 -15.09
C ARG A 135 3.46 6.33 -16.57
N MET A 136 3.66 5.28 -17.37
CA MET A 136 3.92 5.41 -18.80
C MET A 136 2.72 6.08 -19.50
N SER A 137 1.50 5.65 -19.17
CA SER A 137 0.27 6.20 -19.76
C SER A 137 0.04 7.67 -19.42
N GLU A 138 0.32 8.12 -18.19
CA GLU A 138 0.17 9.53 -17.79
C GLU A 138 1.13 10.47 -18.54
N ARG A 139 2.30 9.98 -18.96
CA ARG A 139 3.25 10.78 -19.78
C ARG A 139 2.79 10.96 -21.22
N PHE A 140 1.98 10.04 -21.74
CA PHE A 140 1.47 10.10 -23.11
C PHE A 140 0.14 10.84 -23.26
N LEU A 141 -0.56 11.11 -22.15
CA LEU A 141 -1.78 11.92 -22.16
C LEU A 141 -1.42 13.42 -22.17
N PRO A 142 -1.82 14.18 -23.21
CA PRO A 142 -1.62 15.62 -23.24
C PRO A 142 -2.29 16.25 -22.02
N ARG A 143 -1.55 17.05 -21.25
CA ARG A 143 -2.12 17.90 -20.21
C ARG A 143 -3.22 18.73 -20.84
N ARG A 144 -4.48 18.42 -20.52
CA ARG A 144 -5.61 19.23 -20.94
C ARG A 144 -5.51 20.53 -20.15
N ASP A 145 -4.92 21.52 -20.81
CA ASP A 145 -4.61 22.82 -20.27
C ASP A 145 -5.92 23.45 -19.80
N ARG A 146 -6.13 23.47 -18.47
CA ARG A 146 -7.31 24.07 -17.84
C ARG A 146 -7.09 25.58 -17.78
N ARG A 147 -6.86 26.19 -18.94
CA ARG A 147 -6.73 27.64 -19.11
C ARG A 147 -7.72 28.09 -20.18
N LYS A 148 -8.95 28.39 -19.73
CA LYS A 148 -9.88 29.37 -20.33
C LYS A 148 -11.17 29.41 -19.50
N GLY A 149 -11.36 30.48 -18.75
CA GLY A 149 -12.58 30.75 -18.00
C GLY A 149 -12.53 31.98 -17.09
N GLY A 150 -11.73 33.01 -17.40
CA GLY A 150 -11.64 34.19 -16.54
C GLY A 150 -10.96 35.39 -17.19
N ALA A 151 -11.11 35.58 -18.50
CA ALA A 151 -10.73 36.82 -19.17
C ALA A 151 -11.89 37.22 -20.07
N GLY A 152 -12.71 38.15 -19.59
CA GLY A 152 -13.86 38.67 -20.32
C GLY A 152 -14.92 39.30 -19.42
N ASP A 153 -14.52 40.25 -18.57
CA ASP A 153 -15.42 41.37 -18.24
C ASP A 153 -14.62 42.61 -17.79
N GLU A 154 -13.84 43.16 -18.73
CA GLU A 154 -13.59 44.59 -18.76
C GLU A 154 -14.35 45.11 -19.97
N THR A 155 -15.54 45.70 -19.78
CA THR A 155 -15.92 46.90 -20.53
C THR A 155 -17.09 47.64 -19.89
N ARG A 156 -16.80 48.90 -19.55
CA ARG A 156 -17.67 50.11 -19.53
C ARG A 156 -18.31 50.52 -18.21
N GLY A 157 -17.84 51.67 -17.71
CA GLY A 157 -18.48 52.49 -16.66
C GLY A 157 -19.81 53.14 -17.10
N PRO A 158 -20.33 54.16 -16.38
CA PRO A 158 -19.57 55.39 -16.20
C PRO A 158 -19.63 56.00 -14.78
N ASP A 159 -18.62 56.83 -14.58
CA ASP A 159 -18.55 57.98 -13.69
C ASP A 159 -19.87 58.77 -13.62
N ARG A 160 -20.45 58.88 -12.42
CA ARG A 160 -21.43 59.87 -11.93
C ARG A 160 -21.25 59.85 -10.40
N GLY A 161 -20.79 60.88 -9.71
CA GLY A 161 -21.24 62.26 -9.72
C GLY A 161 -21.57 62.59 -8.26
#